data_AF-A0A6J8C0E5-F1
#
_entry.id   AF-A0A6J8C0E5-F1
#
_cell.length_a   1.000
_cell.length_b   1.000
_cell.length_c   1.000
_cell.angle_alpha   90.00
_cell.angle_beta   90.00
_cell.angle_gamma   90.00
#
_symmetry.space_group_name_H-M   'P 1'
#
loop_
_entity.id
_entity.type
_entity.pdbx_description
1 polymer ?
#
loop_
_entity_poly.entity_id
_entity_poly.type
_entity_poly.pdbx_seq_one_letter_code
_entity_poly.pdbx_strand_id
1 'polypeptide(L)'
;MKEDVDIYLLQEHWLFDCQLNMLNEIHFKYIGIGKSVDTGDALPPIQMPRGYEGDPNIIIVSLYLPCKGPTNSTQELLECIDQLNEIVCTYSNTHQIIIGYFNEDIINGASSQRKKYINDFMQDHELSSNETGLTFIHSNGKDATAIDFILYQNKYSEHIIDIQKLNVTSNVSDHYPLLLSVLHHQKKLNITKNSQTSAKTFNKRIKWDKIDTGKYASLISTEISSTKCKIQNREDLESGFNTLNNIIIKATKDIAPNSKKEAKITSDE
;
A
#
# COMPACT_ATOMS: atom_id res chain seq x y z
N MET A 1 30.82 -4.61 -0.03
CA MET A 1 29.63 -3.77 0.22
C MET A 1 28.49 -4.71 0.48
N LYS A 2 27.69 -4.49 1.54
CA LYS A 2 26.43 -5.22 1.69
C LYS A 2 25.43 -4.56 0.76
N GLU A 3 24.87 -5.34 -0.15
CA GLU A 3 23.68 -4.94 -0.91
C GLU A 3 22.50 -5.06 0.04
N ASP A 4 21.87 -3.93 0.34
CA ASP A 4 20.63 -3.91 1.12
C ASP A 4 19.50 -4.25 0.13
N VAL A 5 18.99 -5.49 0.25
CA VAL A 5 17.86 -5.98 -0.55
C VAL A 5 16.59 -5.78 0.25
N ASP A 6 15.64 -5.04 -0.32
CA ASP A 6 14.33 -4.82 0.28
C ASP A 6 13.33 -5.84 -0.28
N ILE A 7 12.67 -6.58 0.61
CA ILE A 7 11.65 -7.58 0.27
C ILE A 7 10.28 -6.98 0.48
N TYR A 8 9.46 -6.99 -0.57
CA TYR A 8 8.06 -6.54 -0.51
C TYR A 8 7.12 -7.71 -0.83
N LEU A 9 6.12 -7.90 0.04
CA LEU A 9 5.07 -8.90 -0.12
C LEU A 9 3.80 -8.17 -0.57
N LEU A 10 3.31 -8.51 -1.76
CA LEU A 10 2.11 -7.95 -2.37
C LEU A 10 1.03 -9.02 -2.39
N GLN A 11 0.13 -8.99 -1.40
CA GLN A 11 -1.14 -9.71 -1.50
C GLN A 11 -2.17 -9.11 -0.53
N GLU A 12 -3.16 -8.42 -1.09
CA GLU A 12 -4.41 -8.12 -0.39
C GLU A 12 -5.36 -9.29 -0.59
N HIS A 13 -5.21 -10.36 0.21
CA HIS A 13 -6.33 -11.18 0.66
C HIS A 13 -6.01 -11.69 2.04
N TRP A 14 -6.71 -11.14 3.04
CA TRP A 14 -6.63 -11.55 4.44
C TRP A 14 -5.19 -11.54 4.99
N LEU A 15 -4.64 -10.34 5.17
CA LEU A 15 -3.54 -10.21 6.13
C LEU A 15 -4.10 -10.61 7.50
N PHE A 16 -3.71 -11.77 7.98
CA PHE A 16 -3.96 -12.16 9.35
C PHE A 16 -3.25 -11.15 10.27
N ASP A 17 -3.77 -10.93 11.49
CA ASP A 17 -3.20 -9.96 12.45
C ASP A 17 -1.68 -10.13 12.66
N CYS A 18 -1.15 -11.36 12.50
CA CYS A 18 0.27 -11.63 12.58
C CYS A 18 1.09 -11.07 11.40
N GLN A 19 0.52 -10.99 10.20
CA GLN A 19 1.17 -10.46 8.99
C GLN A 19 1.11 -8.93 8.95
N LEU A 20 0.10 -8.32 9.58
CA LEU A 20 0.02 -6.88 9.83
C LEU A 20 1.23 -6.36 10.62
N ASN A 21 1.74 -7.13 11.60
CA ASN A 21 2.93 -6.75 12.35
C ASN A 21 4.21 -6.74 11.49
N MET A 22 4.35 -7.66 10.54
CA MET A 22 5.46 -7.65 9.58
C MET A 22 5.41 -6.43 8.66
N LEU A 23 4.24 -6.10 8.12
CA LEU A 23 4.07 -4.90 7.29
C LEU A 23 4.31 -3.61 8.08
N ASN A 24 3.90 -3.57 9.34
CA ASN A 24 4.18 -2.44 10.22
C ASN A 24 5.70 -2.29 10.45
N GLU A 25 6.44 -3.38 10.71
CA GLU A 25 7.91 -3.31 10.82
C GLU A 25 8.59 -2.81 9.53
N ILE A 26 8.09 -3.21 8.36
CA ILE A 26 8.57 -2.70 7.06
C ILE A 26 8.24 -1.20 6.95
N HIS A 27 7.02 -0.78 7.24
CA HIS A 27 6.64 0.65 7.24
C HIS A 27 7.46 1.50 8.23
N PHE A 28 7.92 0.93 9.35
CA PHE A 28 8.79 1.63 10.31
C PHE A 28 10.22 1.86 9.79
N LYS A 29 10.67 1.07 8.80
CA LYS A 29 12.03 1.16 8.22
C LYS A 29 12.08 1.92 6.89
N TYR A 30 10.98 2.01 6.15
CA TYR A 30 10.93 2.61 4.82
C TYR A 30 9.85 3.70 4.69
N ILE A 31 10.05 4.67 3.80
CA ILE A 31 9.01 5.66 3.45
C ILE A 31 8.04 5.02 2.45
N GLY A 32 7.24 4.05 2.91
CA GLY A 32 6.19 3.42 2.10
C GLY A 32 4.83 4.06 2.38
N ILE A 33 4.08 4.39 1.33
CA ILE A 33 2.65 4.76 1.42
C ILE A 33 1.86 3.61 0.76
N GLY A 34 1.11 2.86 1.56
CA GLY A 34 0.10 1.93 1.04
C GLY A 34 -1.27 2.64 1.03
N LYS A 35 -1.98 2.58 -0.09
CA LYS A 35 -3.35 3.13 -0.24
C LYS A 35 -4.23 2.03 -0.83
N SER A 36 -5.31 1.69 -0.13
CA SER A 36 -6.37 0.82 -0.65
C SER A 36 -7.36 1.65 -1.47
N VAL A 37 -7.89 1.07 -2.55
CA VAL A 37 -8.74 1.75 -3.54
C VAL A 37 -10.14 2.09 -3.02
N ASP A 38 -10.60 1.47 -1.94
CA ASP A 38 -12.05 1.42 -1.64
C ASP A 38 -12.62 2.51 -0.70
N THR A 39 -11.87 3.52 -0.25
CA THR A 39 -12.44 4.50 0.69
C THR A 39 -11.97 5.94 0.46
N GLY A 40 -12.74 6.69 -0.34
CA GLY A 40 -12.83 8.16 -0.29
C GLY A 40 -12.08 8.92 -1.40
N ASP A 41 -12.68 10.05 -1.81
CA ASP A 41 -12.12 10.99 -2.79
C ASP A 41 -10.65 11.30 -2.48
N ALA A 42 -9.81 11.25 -3.52
CA ALA A 42 -8.39 11.52 -3.41
C ALA A 42 -8.16 12.98 -2.97
N LEU A 43 -7.64 13.18 -1.75
CA LEU A 43 -6.88 14.38 -1.47
C LEU A 43 -5.52 14.23 -2.16
N PRO A 44 -5.17 15.07 -3.16
CA PRO A 44 -3.86 14.99 -3.79
C PRO A 44 -2.78 15.25 -2.74
N PRO A 45 -1.66 14.51 -2.75
CA PRO A 45 -0.57 14.81 -1.83
C PRO A 45 -0.07 16.24 -2.10
N ILE A 46 0.03 17.00 -1.02
CA ILE A 46 0.72 18.28 -0.97
C ILE A 46 2.15 18.01 -1.47
N GLN A 47 2.44 18.52 -2.67
CA GLN A 47 3.71 18.44 -3.42
C GLN A 47 4.88 17.84 -2.64
N MET A 48 5.33 16.65 -3.02
CA MET A 48 6.58 16.12 -2.52
C MET A 48 7.74 16.97 -3.06
N PRO A 49 8.67 17.43 -2.20
CA PRO A 49 9.82 18.20 -2.66
C PRO A 49 10.61 17.37 -3.67
N ARG A 50 10.86 17.95 -4.86
CA ARG A 50 11.65 17.31 -5.91
C ARG A 50 13.06 17.04 -5.36
N GLY A 51 13.44 15.77 -5.24
CA GLY A 51 14.79 15.37 -4.89
C GLY A 51 15.73 15.64 -6.08
N TYR A 52 16.86 16.30 -5.81
CA TYR A 52 17.96 16.48 -6.76
C TYR A 52 18.64 15.13 -7.04
N GLU A 53 18.72 14.71 -8.30
CA GLU A 53 19.65 13.69 -8.88
C GLU A 53 20.04 12.48 -7.99
N GLY A 54 19.06 11.97 -7.23
CA GLY A 54 19.15 10.74 -6.44
C GLY A 54 18.35 9.63 -7.11
N ASP A 55 18.64 8.38 -6.73
CA ASP A 55 17.86 7.23 -7.18
C ASP A 55 16.36 7.46 -6.92
N PRO A 56 15.49 7.09 -7.86
CA PRO A 56 14.07 7.36 -7.75
C PRO A 56 13.53 6.68 -6.49
N ASN A 57 12.70 7.41 -5.75
CA ASN A 57 11.92 6.82 -4.66
C ASN A 57 11.10 5.65 -5.22
N ILE A 58 10.83 4.61 -4.45
CA ILE A 58 10.01 3.48 -4.91
C ILE A 58 8.56 3.68 -4.47
N ILE A 59 7.61 3.50 -5.39
CA ILE A 59 6.17 3.37 -5.10
C ILE A 59 5.76 1.94 -5.40
N ILE A 60 5.12 1.32 -4.43
CA ILE A 60 4.57 -0.02 -4.55
C ILE A 60 3.06 0.09 -4.45
N VAL A 61 2.38 -0.30 -5.51
CA VAL A 61 0.93 -0.32 -5.62
C VAL A 61 0.48 -1.76 -5.43
N SER A 62 -0.07 -2.05 -4.26
CA SER A 62 -0.83 -3.28 -4.06
C SER A 62 -2.19 -3.10 -4.71
N LEU A 63 -2.48 -3.93 -5.70
CA LEU A 63 -3.68 -3.85 -6.50
C LEU A 63 -4.49 -5.14 -6.31
N TYR A 64 -5.80 -5.05 -6.38
CA TYR A 64 -6.68 -6.20 -6.49
C TYR A 64 -7.73 -5.91 -7.56
N LEU A 65 -7.48 -6.35 -8.80
CA LEU A 65 -8.43 -6.08 -9.88
C LEU A 65 -9.71 -6.91 -9.73
N PRO A 66 -10.88 -6.38 -10.13
CA PRO A 66 -12.14 -7.11 -10.04
C PRO A 66 -12.10 -8.47 -10.76
N CYS A 67 -12.64 -9.52 -10.12
CA CYS A 67 -12.74 -10.86 -10.71
C CYS A 67 -13.66 -10.89 -11.94
N LYS A 68 -13.47 -11.88 -12.83
CA LYS A 68 -14.44 -12.19 -13.89
C LYS A 68 -15.74 -12.74 -13.29
N GLY A 69 -16.87 -12.45 -13.95
CA GLY A 69 -18.17 -13.06 -13.63
C GLY A 69 -19.27 -12.07 -13.24
N PRO A 70 -19.03 -11.11 -12.33
CA PRO A 70 -20.02 -10.07 -12.03
C PRO A 70 -20.39 -9.26 -13.27
N THR A 71 -21.66 -8.85 -13.38
CA THR A 71 -22.21 -8.13 -14.54
C THR A 71 -21.45 -6.83 -14.83
N ASN A 72 -20.89 -6.18 -13.80
CA ASN A 72 -20.19 -4.90 -13.89
C ASN A 72 -18.66 -5.02 -13.84
N SER A 73 -18.11 -6.24 -13.79
CA SER A 73 -16.68 -6.48 -13.58
C SER A 73 -15.76 -5.81 -14.61
N THR A 74 -16.24 -5.61 -15.86
CA THR A 74 -15.48 -4.88 -16.89
C THR A 74 -15.46 -3.38 -16.64
N GLN A 75 -16.56 -2.80 -16.16
CA GLN A 75 -16.63 -1.37 -15.85
C GLN A 75 -15.77 -1.05 -14.63
N GLU A 76 -15.86 -1.88 -13.58
CA GLU A 76 -15.02 -1.76 -12.39
C GLU A 76 -13.52 -1.90 -12.74
N LEU A 77 -13.18 -2.83 -13.65
CA LEU A 77 -11.81 -2.96 -14.15
C LEU A 77 -11.33 -1.65 -14.82
N LEU A 78 -12.16 -1.06 -15.69
CA LEU A 78 -11.81 0.18 -16.38
C LEU A 78 -11.56 1.32 -15.39
N GLU A 79 -12.41 1.46 -14.39
CA GLU A 79 -12.24 2.45 -13.32
C GLU A 79 -10.95 2.23 -12.54
N CYS A 80 -10.60 0.98 -12.20
CA CYS A 80 -9.31 0.66 -11.59
C CYS A 80 -8.13 1.03 -12.49
N ILE A 81 -8.21 0.74 -13.80
CA ILE A 81 -7.14 1.06 -14.76
C ILE A 81 -6.98 2.58 -14.91
N ASP A 82 -8.07 3.35 -14.93
CA ASP A 82 -8.01 4.82 -14.99
C ASP A 82 -7.34 5.41 -13.74
N GLN A 83 -7.62 4.87 -12.55
CA GLN A 83 -6.94 5.29 -11.32
C GLN A 83 -5.45 4.92 -11.34
N LEU A 84 -5.09 3.72 -11.83
CA LEU A 84 -3.70 3.33 -12.01
C LEU A 84 -2.98 4.25 -13.00
N ASN A 85 -3.65 4.61 -14.09
CA ASN A 85 -3.14 5.55 -15.08
C ASN A 85 -2.80 6.91 -14.45
N GLU A 86 -3.70 7.45 -13.60
CA GLU A 86 -3.44 8.68 -12.86
C GLU A 86 -2.22 8.57 -11.95
N ILE A 87 -2.10 7.46 -11.18
CA ILE A 87 -0.96 7.21 -10.30
C ILE A 87 0.33 7.15 -11.11
N VAL A 88 0.37 6.34 -12.17
CA VAL A 88 1.57 6.17 -13.00
C VAL A 88 1.97 7.48 -13.66
N CYS A 89 1.02 8.20 -14.27
CA CYS A 89 1.30 9.52 -14.86
C CYS A 89 1.89 10.49 -13.84
N THR A 90 1.30 10.57 -12.65
CA THR A 90 1.71 11.49 -11.59
C THR A 90 3.13 11.24 -11.12
N TYR A 91 3.52 9.98 -10.95
CA TYR A 91 4.79 9.61 -10.32
C TYR A 91 5.85 9.08 -11.28
N SER A 92 5.53 8.86 -12.56
CA SER A 92 6.41 8.28 -13.58
C SER A 92 7.80 8.93 -13.62
N ASN A 93 7.91 10.24 -13.45
CA ASN A 93 9.16 10.97 -13.54
C ASN A 93 9.97 11.03 -12.23
N THR A 94 9.39 10.59 -11.12
CA THR A 94 9.96 10.79 -9.78
C THR A 94 10.15 9.49 -9.00
N HIS A 95 9.43 8.43 -9.39
CA HIS A 95 9.43 7.17 -8.67
C HIS A 95 9.56 5.97 -9.60
N GLN A 96 10.16 4.90 -9.10
CA GLN A 96 10.02 3.56 -9.65
C GLN A 96 8.69 2.98 -9.18
N ILE A 97 7.81 2.64 -10.12
CA ILE A 97 6.49 2.12 -9.81
C ILE A 97 6.46 0.61 -10.03
N ILE A 98 6.00 -0.11 -9.00
CA ILE A 98 5.80 -1.56 -8.99
C ILE A 98 4.34 -1.85 -8.66
N ILE A 99 3.65 -2.68 -9.44
CA ILE A 99 2.22 -2.97 -9.31
C ILE A 99 1.99 -4.48 -9.23
N GLY A 100 1.18 -4.98 -8.30
CA GLY A 100 0.96 -6.42 -8.12
C GLY A 100 -0.50 -6.85 -8.17
N TYR A 101 -0.77 -8.04 -8.70
CA TYR A 101 -2.06 -8.79 -8.64
C TYR A 101 -3.18 -8.25 -9.56
N PHE A 102 -3.48 -9.00 -10.64
CA PHE A 102 -4.30 -8.52 -11.77
C PHE A 102 -5.57 -9.32 -12.04
N ASN A 103 -5.75 -10.50 -11.44
CA ASN A 103 -6.93 -11.35 -11.67
C ASN A 103 -7.22 -11.64 -13.18
N GLU A 104 -6.19 -11.56 -14.02
CA GLU A 104 -6.27 -11.74 -15.46
C GLU A 104 -4.96 -12.32 -15.98
N ASP A 105 -5.06 -13.27 -16.91
CA ASP A 105 -3.87 -13.85 -17.55
C ASP A 105 -3.41 -12.92 -18.69
N ILE A 106 -2.47 -12.04 -18.37
CA ILE A 106 -1.97 -11.01 -19.28
C ILE A 106 -0.96 -11.55 -20.29
N ILE A 107 -0.34 -12.71 -20.02
CA ILE A 107 0.64 -13.34 -20.91
C ILE A 107 -0.07 -14.36 -21.80
N ASN A 108 -0.68 -15.36 -21.19
CA ASN A 108 -1.22 -16.53 -21.86
C ASN A 108 -2.75 -16.44 -22.02
N GLY A 109 -3.32 -17.32 -22.85
CA GLY A 109 -4.77 -17.40 -23.04
C GLY A 109 -5.35 -16.57 -24.20
N ALA A 110 -6.62 -16.84 -24.48
CA ALA A 110 -7.37 -16.19 -25.55
C ALA A 110 -7.46 -14.67 -25.31
N SER A 111 -7.39 -13.90 -26.39
CA SER A 111 -7.58 -12.46 -26.33
C SER A 111 -8.97 -12.15 -25.75
N SER A 112 -8.99 -11.42 -24.64
CA SER A 112 -10.20 -10.91 -24.01
C SER A 112 -10.14 -9.38 -24.00
N GLN A 113 -11.30 -8.73 -23.92
CA GLN A 113 -11.36 -7.26 -23.83
C GLN A 113 -10.65 -6.74 -22.57
N ARG A 114 -10.75 -7.46 -21.45
CA ARG A 114 -10.05 -7.14 -20.19
C ARG A 114 -8.54 -7.22 -20.35
N LYS A 115 -8.05 -8.32 -20.93
CA LYS A 115 -6.63 -8.50 -21.26
C LYS A 115 -6.12 -7.39 -22.17
N LYS A 116 -6.92 -7.00 -23.17
CA LYS A 116 -6.59 -5.87 -24.04
C LYS A 116 -6.41 -4.58 -23.24
N TYR A 117 -7.34 -4.22 -22.35
CA TYR A 117 -7.21 -2.99 -21.55
C TYR A 117 -5.96 -2.98 -20.66
N ILE A 118 -5.63 -4.11 -20.04
CA ILE A 118 -4.42 -4.21 -19.21
C ILE A 118 -3.17 -4.11 -20.09
N ASN A 119 -3.15 -4.77 -21.24
CA ASN A 119 -2.02 -4.72 -22.17
C ASN A 119 -1.83 -3.33 -22.79
N ASP A 120 -2.92 -2.63 -23.13
CA ASP A 120 -2.88 -1.25 -23.61
C ASP A 120 -2.29 -0.34 -22.51
N PHE A 121 -2.75 -0.46 -21.27
CA PHE A 121 -2.18 0.24 -20.10
C PHE A 121 -0.68 -0.06 -19.91
N MET A 122 -0.28 -1.34 -20.01
CA MET A 122 1.12 -1.73 -19.91
C MET A 122 1.97 -1.10 -21.02
N GLN A 123 1.46 -1.09 -22.25
CA GLN A 123 2.14 -0.51 -23.39
C GLN A 123 2.30 1.01 -23.23
N ASP A 124 1.23 1.70 -22.84
CA ASP A 124 1.21 3.16 -22.68
C ASP A 124 2.20 3.66 -21.61
N HIS A 125 2.45 2.83 -20.58
CA HIS A 125 3.34 3.16 -19.46
C HIS A 125 4.69 2.45 -19.49
N GLU A 126 5.00 1.78 -20.59
CA GLU A 126 6.22 0.97 -20.75
C GLU A 126 6.44 0.03 -19.56
N LEU A 127 5.39 -0.68 -19.13
CA LEU A 127 5.45 -1.65 -18.05
C LEU A 127 5.76 -3.05 -18.60
N SER A 128 6.63 -3.77 -17.90
CA SER A 128 6.92 -5.18 -18.15
C SER A 128 6.59 -6.03 -16.93
N SER A 129 6.47 -7.33 -17.16
CA SER A 129 6.37 -8.36 -16.13
C SER A 129 7.23 -9.56 -16.53
N ASN A 130 7.69 -10.33 -15.56
CA ASN A 130 8.30 -11.63 -15.80
C ASN A 130 7.26 -12.75 -15.62
N GLU A 131 7.36 -13.80 -16.42
CA GLU A 131 6.53 -14.99 -16.25
C GLU A 131 6.96 -15.76 -14.99
N THR A 132 6.03 -15.92 -14.04
CA THR A 132 6.25 -16.63 -12.76
C THR A 132 5.58 -18.02 -12.74
N GLY A 133 4.96 -18.41 -13.86
CA GLY A 133 4.15 -19.62 -14.01
C GLY A 133 2.77 -19.48 -13.36
N LEU A 134 2.11 -20.63 -13.10
CA LEU A 134 0.75 -20.63 -12.54
C LEU A 134 0.77 -20.19 -11.08
N THR A 135 0.02 -19.16 -10.74
CA THR A 135 0.00 -18.55 -9.40
C THR A 135 -1.29 -18.81 -8.66
N PHE A 136 -2.37 -19.16 -9.35
CA PHE A 136 -3.65 -19.52 -8.75
C PHE A 136 -3.95 -21.00 -8.98
N ILE A 137 -4.45 -21.69 -7.96
CA ILE A 137 -4.97 -23.06 -8.04
C ILE A 137 -6.46 -23.01 -7.69
N HIS A 138 -7.30 -23.40 -8.64
CA HIS A 138 -8.73 -23.51 -8.39
C HIS A 138 -9.02 -24.54 -7.30
N SER A 139 -10.12 -24.37 -6.57
CA SER A 139 -10.58 -25.28 -5.50
C SER A 139 -10.73 -26.76 -5.91
N ASN A 140 -10.74 -27.06 -7.21
CA ASN A 140 -10.78 -28.44 -7.71
C ASN A 140 -9.39 -29.11 -7.79
N GLY A 141 -8.32 -28.35 -7.52
CA GLY A 141 -6.92 -28.79 -7.53
C GLY A 141 -6.36 -29.14 -8.92
N LYS A 142 -7.10 -28.87 -10.00
CA LYS A 142 -6.73 -29.25 -11.37
C LYS A 142 -6.52 -28.07 -12.30
N ASP A 143 -7.33 -27.04 -12.15
CA ASP A 143 -7.20 -25.83 -12.96
C ASP A 143 -6.29 -24.85 -12.24
N ALA A 144 -5.29 -24.34 -12.95
CA ALA A 144 -4.38 -23.35 -12.42
C ALA A 144 -4.09 -22.30 -13.48
N THR A 145 -4.00 -21.04 -13.06
CA THR A 145 -3.86 -19.89 -13.96
C THR A 145 -2.76 -18.96 -13.46
N ALA A 146 -2.07 -18.30 -14.38
CA ALA A 146 -1.16 -17.21 -14.05
C ALA A 146 -1.98 -15.91 -14.04
N ILE A 147 -2.37 -15.43 -12.86
CA ILE A 147 -3.19 -14.22 -12.71
C ILE A 147 -2.58 -13.20 -11.74
N ASP A 148 -1.48 -13.59 -11.09
CA ASP A 148 -0.69 -12.74 -10.22
C ASP A 148 0.59 -12.36 -10.95
N PHE A 149 0.72 -11.07 -11.24
CA PHE A 149 1.87 -10.50 -11.93
C PHE A 149 2.41 -9.35 -11.10
N ILE A 150 3.73 -9.14 -11.21
CA ILE A 150 4.39 -7.92 -10.75
C ILE A 150 4.80 -7.15 -11.99
N LEU A 151 4.19 -5.98 -12.17
CA LEU A 151 4.54 -5.04 -13.21
C LEU A 151 5.56 -4.03 -12.70
N TYR A 152 6.49 -3.64 -13.55
CA TYR A 152 7.47 -2.60 -13.29
C TYR A 152 7.79 -1.81 -14.57
N GLN A 153 8.20 -0.55 -14.42
CA GLN A 153 8.57 0.27 -15.57
C GLN A 153 9.89 -0.20 -16.21
N ASN A 154 9.92 -0.31 -17.53
CA ASN A 154 11.04 -0.84 -18.32
C ASN A 154 12.36 -0.13 -18.04
N LYS A 155 12.32 1.20 -17.86
CA LYS A 155 13.48 2.02 -17.52
C LYS A 155 14.13 1.69 -16.17
N TYR A 156 13.45 0.91 -15.32
CA TYR A 156 13.99 0.42 -14.04
C TYR A 156 14.18 -1.10 -14.03
N SER A 157 14.16 -1.75 -15.20
CA SER A 157 14.34 -3.20 -15.32
C SER A 157 15.67 -3.68 -14.72
N GLU A 158 16.73 -2.88 -14.82
CA GLU A 158 18.04 -3.16 -14.22
C GLU A 158 18.03 -3.17 -12.68
N HIS A 159 17.03 -2.54 -12.05
CA HIS A 159 16.85 -2.59 -10.60
C HIS A 159 16.07 -3.85 -10.18
N ILE A 160 15.39 -4.53 -11.09
CA ILE A 160 14.64 -5.75 -10.77
C ILE A 160 15.62 -6.92 -10.82
N ILE A 161 15.97 -7.46 -9.67
CA ILE A 161 16.91 -8.57 -9.55
C ILE A 161 16.22 -9.88 -9.93
N ASP A 162 15.06 -10.13 -9.31
CA ASP A 162 14.33 -11.39 -9.48
C ASP A 162 12.85 -11.22 -9.13
N ILE A 163 12.00 -11.99 -9.80
CA ILE A 163 10.59 -12.17 -9.49
C ILE A 163 10.32 -13.66 -9.51
N GLN A 164 10.10 -14.25 -8.34
CA GLN A 164 9.90 -15.69 -8.22
C GLN A 164 8.59 -16.03 -7.52
N LYS A 165 7.95 -17.10 -7.97
CA LYS A 165 6.83 -17.71 -7.28
C LYS A 165 7.35 -18.56 -6.12
N LEU A 166 6.84 -18.31 -4.91
CA LEU A 166 7.21 -19.07 -3.73
C LEU A 166 6.32 -20.29 -3.54
N ASN A 167 6.93 -21.47 -3.46
CA ASN A 167 6.24 -22.69 -3.06
C ASN A 167 6.29 -22.84 -1.53
N VAL A 168 5.29 -22.28 -0.85
CA VAL A 168 5.19 -22.34 0.61
C VAL A 168 4.35 -23.57 0.99
N THR A 169 4.98 -24.53 1.67
CA THR A 169 4.34 -25.81 2.06
C THR A 169 3.17 -25.65 3.02
N SER A 170 3.15 -24.54 3.79
CA SER A 170 2.08 -24.16 4.71
C SER A 170 1.14 -23.09 4.11
N ASN A 171 1.14 -22.89 2.79
CA ASN A 171 0.24 -21.94 2.18
C ASN A 171 -1.22 -22.43 2.31
N VAL A 172 -2.06 -21.60 2.90
CA VAL A 172 -3.50 -21.86 3.05
C VAL A 172 -4.35 -21.13 2.01
N SER A 173 -3.74 -20.27 1.19
CA SER A 173 -4.39 -19.60 0.07
C SER A 173 -4.35 -20.49 -1.17
N ASP A 174 -5.36 -20.31 -2.02
CA ASP A 174 -5.42 -20.76 -3.41
C ASP A 174 -4.45 -20.03 -4.35
N HIS A 175 -3.78 -18.97 -3.87
CA HIS A 175 -2.73 -18.25 -4.60
C HIS A 175 -1.34 -18.52 -4.02
N TYR A 176 -0.37 -18.72 -4.89
CA TYR A 176 1.05 -18.73 -4.55
C TYR A 176 1.58 -17.30 -4.37
N PRO A 177 2.31 -17.02 -3.28
CA PRO A 177 2.98 -15.74 -3.11
C PRO A 177 4.05 -15.51 -4.18
N LEU A 178 4.23 -14.26 -4.58
CA LEU A 178 5.37 -13.82 -5.38
C LEU A 178 6.38 -13.08 -4.51
N LEU A 179 7.67 -13.37 -4.70
CA LEU A 179 8.78 -12.62 -4.13
C LEU A 179 9.37 -11.72 -5.21
N LEU A 180 9.39 -10.42 -4.93
CA LEU A 180 10.15 -9.45 -5.69
C LEU A 180 11.44 -9.11 -4.95
N SER A 181 12.57 -9.18 -5.67
CA SER A 181 13.86 -8.68 -5.21
C SER A 181 14.24 -7.46 -6.03
N VAL A 182 14.46 -6.32 -5.36
CA VAL A 182 14.85 -5.06 -6.00
C VAL A 182 16.20 -4.61 -5.49
N LEU A 183 17.06 -4.17 -6.41
CA LEU A 183 18.29 -3.47 -6.10
C LEU A 183 17.94 -2.00 -5.85
N HIS A 184 17.97 -1.59 -4.59
CA HIS A 184 17.79 -0.18 -4.24
C HIS A 184 19.15 0.44 -3.89
N HIS A 185 19.67 1.25 -4.81
CA HIS A 185 20.82 2.07 -4.50
C HIS A 185 20.40 3.18 -3.53
N GLN A 186 20.72 3.00 -2.25
CA GLN A 186 20.71 4.14 -1.33
C GLN A 186 21.90 5.01 -1.67
N LYS A 187 21.74 5.94 -2.62
CA LYS A 187 22.65 7.07 -2.71
C LYS A 187 22.61 7.75 -1.35
N LYS A 188 23.69 7.62 -0.56
CA LYS A 188 23.86 8.42 0.66
C LYS A 188 23.82 9.87 0.22
N LEU A 189 22.64 10.47 0.30
CA LEU A 189 22.50 11.90 0.19
C LEU A 189 23.38 12.45 1.31
N ASN A 190 24.49 13.06 0.93
CA ASN A 190 25.25 13.91 1.82
C ASN A 190 24.35 15.12 2.07
N ILE A 191 23.35 14.95 2.95
CA ILE A 191 22.49 16.01 3.42
C ILE A 191 23.41 16.91 4.23
N THR A 192 24.01 17.89 3.56
CA THR A 192 24.61 19.05 4.20
C THR A 192 23.50 19.65 5.05
N LYS A 193 23.65 19.55 6.38
CA LYS A 193 22.69 20.00 7.41
C LYS A 193 22.33 21.49 7.35
N ASN A 194 22.74 22.21 6.31
CA ASN A 194 22.57 23.63 6.17
C ASN A 194 21.38 23.88 5.24
N SER A 195 20.28 24.42 5.79
CA SER A 195 19.14 25.06 5.10
C SER A 195 17.90 24.25 4.73
N GLN A 196 17.65 23.07 5.29
CA GLN A 196 16.28 22.55 5.30
C GLN A 196 15.46 23.24 6.40
N THR A 197 14.88 24.40 6.09
CA THR A 197 13.59 24.80 6.65
C THR A 197 12.54 23.82 6.15
N SER A 198 12.56 22.60 6.71
CA SER A 198 11.51 21.60 6.49
C SER A 198 10.19 22.27 6.80
N ALA A 199 9.29 22.35 5.82
CA ALA A 199 7.88 22.55 6.10
C ALA A 199 7.50 21.49 7.14
N LYS A 200 7.27 21.93 8.38
CA LYS A 200 6.92 21.08 9.50
C LYS A 200 5.50 20.57 9.27
N THR A 201 5.32 19.61 8.38
CA THR A 201 4.16 18.72 8.42
C THR A 201 4.34 17.84 9.65
N PHE A 202 3.97 18.38 10.81
CA PHE A 202 3.87 17.64 12.07
C PHE A 202 2.68 16.67 11.99
N ASN A 203 2.75 15.68 11.11
CA ASN A 203 2.02 14.44 11.35
C ASN A 203 2.82 13.71 12.42
N LYS A 204 2.56 14.05 13.70
CA LYS A 204 3.10 13.32 14.84
C LYS A 204 2.66 11.86 14.70
N ARG A 205 3.53 11.02 14.14
CA ARG A 205 3.31 9.58 14.10
C ARG A 205 3.09 9.09 15.52
N ILE A 206 1.98 8.41 15.72
CA ILE A 206 1.57 7.78 16.97
C ILE A 206 2.59 6.67 17.24
N LYS A 207 3.32 6.76 18.34
CA LYS A 207 4.26 5.73 18.77
C LYS A 207 3.51 4.69 19.58
N TRP A 208 2.80 3.77 18.91
CA TRP A 208 1.90 2.78 19.53
C TRP A 208 2.55 1.97 20.66
N ASP A 209 3.85 1.75 20.60
CA ASP A 209 4.68 1.12 21.63
C ASP A 209 4.74 1.91 22.96
N LYS A 210 4.43 3.21 22.92
CA LYS A 210 4.52 4.13 24.08
C LYS A 210 3.16 4.56 24.61
N ILE A 211 2.09 3.91 24.18
CA ILE A 211 0.73 4.33 24.47
C ILE A 211 0.03 3.28 25.29
N ASP A 212 -0.80 3.75 26.21
CA ASP A 212 -1.71 2.89 26.94
C ASP A 212 -2.84 2.43 26.01
N THR A 213 -2.66 1.25 25.42
CA THR A 213 -3.62 0.62 24.52
C THR A 213 -4.93 0.26 25.21
N GLY A 214 -4.88 -0.07 26.52
CA GLY A 214 -6.07 -0.33 27.33
C GLY A 214 -6.92 0.94 27.48
N LYS A 215 -6.29 2.07 27.79
CA LYS A 215 -6.97 3.38 27.83
C LYS A 215 -7.54 3.77 26.47
N TYR A 216 -6.80 3.57 25.39
CA TYR A 216 -7.31 3.84 24.03
C TYR A 216 -8.56 3.03 23.71
N ALA A 217 -8.52 1.71 23.92
CA ALA A 217 -9.65 0.83 23.68
C ALA A 217 -10.87 1.24 24.54
N SER A 218 -10.64 1.61 25.80
CA SER A 218 -11.69 2.12 26.70
C SER A 218 -12.33 3.42 26.19
N LEU A 219 -11.53 4.37 25.67
CA LEU A 219 -12.03 5.62 25.10
C LEU A 219 -12.88 5.36 23.86
N ILE A 220 -12.38 4.54 22.93
CA ILE A 220 -13.12 4.17 21.72
C ILE A 220 -14.44 3.48 22.08
N SER A 221 -14.41 2.49 22.97
CA SER A 221 -15.60 1.73 23.38
C SER A 221 -16.65 2.63 24.05
N THR A 222 -16.21 3.54 24.92
CA THR A 222 -17.09 4.50 25.60
C THR A 222 -17.77 5.43 24.60
N GLU A 223 -16.99 6.03 23.69
CA GLU A 223 -17.50 6.99 22.71
C GLU A 223 -18.43 6.32 21.69
N ILE A 224 -18.09 5.11 21.21
CA ILE A 224 -18.98 4.32 20.33
C ILE A 224 -20.28 4.00 21.06
N SER A 225 -20.23 3.54 22.31
CA SER A 225 -21.44 3.20 23.08
C SER A 225 -22.33 4.42 23.35
N SER A 226 -21.72 5.60 23.48
CA SER A 226 -22.44 6.88 23.65
C SER A 226 -23.04 7.42 22.35
N THR A 227 -22.56 6.94 21.20
CA THR A 227 -22.96 7.42 19.89
C THR A 227 -24.31 6.82 19.51
N LYS A 228 -25.30 7.69 19.27
CA LYS A 228 -26.66 7.27 18.85
C LYS A 228 -26.77 6.99 17.35
N CYS A 229 -25.65 6.78 16.65
CA CYS A 229 -25.66 6.57 15.20
C CYS A 229 -26.35 5.23 14.92
N LYS A 230 -27.50 5.29 14.24
CA LYS A 230 -28.19 4.13 13.68
C LYS A 230 -28.04 4.22 12.17
N ILE A 231 -27.41 3.22 11.57
CA ILE A 231 -27.32 3.13 10.12
C ILE A 231 -28.59 2.45 9.63
N GLN A 232 -29.53 3.22 9.08
CA GLN A 232 -30.79 2.71 8.52
C GLN A 232 -30.81 2.79 7.00
N ASN A 233 -30.06 3.73 6.43
CA ASN A 233 -29.97 3.95 4.98
C ASN A 233 -28.52 4.30 4.57
N ARG A 234 -28.31 4.53 3.27
CA ARG A 234 -27.00 4.83 2.69
C ARG A 234 -26.44 6.19 3.14
N GLU A 235 -27.28 7.19 3.35
CA GLU A 235 -26.85 8.53 3.81
C GLU A 235 -26.34 8.45 5.26
N ASP A 236 -26.92 7.58 6.08
CA ASP A 236 -26.44 7.32 7.43
C ASP A 236 -25.05 6.66 7.45
N LEU A 237 -24.66 5.95 6.39
CA LEU A 237 -23.38 5.24 6.31
C LEU A 237 -22.20 6.22 6.27
N GLU A 238 -22.31 7.28 5.47
CA GLU A 238 -21.29 8.32 5.38
C GLU A 238 -21.19 9.11 6.69
N SER A 239 -22.33 9.47 7.28
CA SER A 239 -22.40 10.13 8.59
C SER A 239 -21.82 9.24 9.72
N GLY A 240 -22.14 7.95 9.70
CA GLY A 240 -21.60 6.95 10.62
C GLY A 240 -20.09 6.79 10.49
N PHE A 241 -19.58 6.71 9.26
CA PHE A 241 -18.15 6.66 8.99
C PHE A 241 -17.42 7.89 9.51
N ASN A 242 -17.93 9.09 9.19
CA ASN A 242 -17.36 10.35 9.68
C ASN A 242 -17.36 10.43 11.21
N THR A 243 -18.43 9.94 11.85
CA THR A 243 -18.53 9.87 13.30
C THR A 243 -17.48 8.94 13.91
N LEU A 244 -17.33 7.73 13.37
CA LEU A 244 -16.33 6.77 13.82
C LEU A 244 -14.89 7.29 13.63
N ASN A 245 -14.61 7.91 12.48
CA ASN A 245 -13.32 8.50 12.20
C ASN A 245 -12.97 9.63 13.21
N ASN A 246 -13.95 10.48 13.53
CA ASN A 246 -13.78 11.52 14.54
C ASN A 246 -13.50 10.96 15.94
N ILE A 247 -14.17 9.86 16.33
CA ILE A 247 -13.92 9.16 17.59
C ILE A 247 -12.48 8.65 17.64
N ILE A 248 -12.02 8.00 16.56
CA ILE A 248 -10.65 7.49 16.44
C ILE A 248 -9.62 8.61 16.57
N ILE A 249 -9.82 9.73 15.85
CA ILE A 249 -8.93 10.89 15.87
C ILE A 249 -8.88 11.51 17.27
N LYS A 250 -10.04 11.65 17.93
CA LYS A 250 -10.13 12.22 19.28
C LYS A 250 -9.40 11.34 20.31
N ALA A 251 -9.73 10.04 20.35
CA ALA A 251 -9.09 9.10 21.28
C ALA A 251 -7.58 9.05 21.07
N THR A 252 -7.12 9.08 19.81
CA THR A 252 -5.71 9.16 19.45
C THR A 252 -5.02 10.42 20.01
N LYS A 253 -5.67 11.58 19.94
CA LYS A 253 -5.12 12.83 20.48
C LYS A 253 -5.05 12.79 22.00
N ASP A 254 -6.02 12.17 22.66
CA ASP A 254 -6.12 12.11 24.12
C ASP A 254 -5.09 11.17 24.77
N ILE A 255 -4.64 10.16 24.02
CA ILE A 255 -3.58 9.24 24.46
C ILE A 255 -2.18 9.67 23.99
N ALA A 256 -2.09 10.59 23.02
CA ALA A 256 -0.79 11.03 22.53
C ALA A 256 0.00 11.69 23.67
N PRO A 257 1.27 11.33 23.87
CA PRO A 257 2.07 11.90 24.94
C PRO A 257 2.10 13.42 24.80
N ASN A 258 1.58 14.11 25.82
CA ASN A 258 1.49 15.56 25.87
C ASN A 258 2.92 16.13 25.87
N SER A 259 3.41 16.50 24.69
CA SER A 259 4.79 16.96 24.46
C SER A 259 5.12 18.31 25.12
N LYS A 260 4.35 18.77 26.10
CA LYS A 260 4.48 20.07 26.77
C LYS A 260 4.38 20.01 28.30
N LYS A 261 4.23 18.85 28.96
CA LYS A 261 3.98 18.81 30.42
C LYS A 261 5.08 18.28 31.34
N GLU A 262 6.22 17.79 30.83
CA GLU A 262 7.30 17.25 31.69
C GLU A 262 8.61 18.05 31.68
N ALA A 263 8.54 19.34 31.34
CA ALA A 263 9.66 20.26 31.61
C ALA A 263 9.27 21.20 32.77
N LYS A 264 9.18 20.67 33.99
CA LYS A 264 9.20 21.50 35.20
C LYS A 264 9.88 20.79 36.38
N ILE A 265 10.98 21.43 36.79
CA ILE A 265 11.48 21.61 38.15
C ILE A 265 12.30 20.42 38.69
N THR A 266 13.56 20.38 38.30
CA THR A 266 14.65 20.13 39.26
C THR A 266 15.49 21.40 39.35
N SER A 267 15.01 22.35 40.14
CA SER A 267 15.86 23.34 40.78
C SER A 267 15.64 23.18 42.27
N ASP A 268 16.72 22.88 42.97
CA ASP A 268 16.99 23.03 44.40
C ASP A 268 17.46 21.73 45.03
N GLU A 269 18.78 21.49 44.92
CA GLU A 269 19.72 21.29 46.04
C GLU A 269 21.16 21.56 45.57
#